data_AF-A0A4Q3CH62-F1
#
_entry.id   AF-A0A4Q3CH62-F1
#
_cell.length_a   1.000
_cell.length_b   1.000
_cell.length_c   1.000
_cell.angle_alpha   90.00
_cell.angle_beta   90.00
_cell.angle_gamma   90.00
#
_symmetry.space_group_name_H-M   'P 1'
#
loop_
_entity.id
_entity.type
_entity.pdbx_description
1 polymer ?
#
loop_
_entity_poly.entity_id
_entity_poly.type
_entity_poly.pdbx_seq_one_letter_code
_entity_poly.pdbx_strand_id
1 'polypeptide(L)'
;DRQMSFEDAVKLLMVSFDSTLKANLSVGLPLDLMVVERDTFQPAHEQRIEASDSYFQAVSHGWSDALRNAFHSLPDYSFYRDQEDD
;
A
#
# COMPACT_ATOMS: atom_id res chain seq x y z
N ASP A 1 9.37 -10.05 -5.75
CA ASP A 1 10.09 -10.50 -6.97
C ASP A 1 11.41 -9.73 -7.05
N ARG A 2 12.53 -10.39 -7.35
CA ARG A 2 13.83 -9.72 -7.53
C ARG A 2 13.94 -9.00 -8.88
N GLN A 3 13.03 -9.27 -9.81
CA GLN A 3 12.98 -8.67 -11.14
C GLN A 3 11.89 -7.58 -11.25
N MET A 4 11.31 -7.15 -10.12
CA MET A 4 10.32 -6.08 -10.08
C MET A 4 10.92 -4.78 -10.65
N SER A 5 10.14 -4.06 -11.47
CA SER A 5 10.56 -2.75 -11.97
C SER A 5 10.61 -1.72 -10.83
N PHE A 6 11.33 -0.62 -11.02
CA PHE A 6 11.35 0.45 -10.02
C PHE A 6 9.96 1.04 -9.79
N GLU A 7 9.15 1.19 -10.83
CA GLU A 7 7.79 1.74 -10.74
C GLU A 7 6.88 0.85 -9.89
N ASP A 8 6.93 -0.47 -10.06
CA ASP A 8 6.16 -1.39 -9.22
C ASP A 8 6.68 -1.45 -7.78
N ALA A 9 8.00 -1.34 -7.58
CA ALA A 9 8.58 -1.23 -6.25
C ALA A 9 8.14 0.07 -5.54
N VAL A 10 8.11 1.20 -6.25
CA VAL A 10 7.62 2.49 -5.74
C VAL A 10 6.14 2.39 -5.41
N LYS A 11 5.32 1.82 -6.29
CA LYS A 11 3.89 1.58 -6.03
C LYS A 11 3.67 0.73 -4.78
N LEU A 12 4.46 -0.32 -4.60
CA LEU A 12 4.44 -1.16 -3.39
C LEU A 12 4.85 -0.37 -2.14
N LEU A 13 5.88 0.47 -2.22
CA LEU A 13 6.29 1.35 -1.12
C LEU A 13 5.17 2.33 -0.72
N MET A 14 4.43 2.88 -1.69
CA MET A 14 3.27 3.75 -1.39
C MET A 14 2.22 3.02 -0.55
N VAL A 15 1.87 1.80 -0.94
CA VAL A 15 0.91 0.96 -0.19
C VAL A 15 1.42 0.64 1.23
N SER A 16 2.71 0.34 1.36
CA SER A 16 3.36 0.06 2.64
C SER A 16 3.33 1.25 3.59
N PHE A 17 3.67 2.44 3.10
CA PHE A 17 3.68 3.66 3.90
C PHE A 17 2.27 4.17 4.20
N ASP A 18 1.31 4.05 3.29
CA ASP A 18 -0.10 4.37 3.54
C ASP A 18 -0.64 3.55 4.73
N SER A 19 -0.36 2.24 4.75
CA SER A 19 -0.77 1.37 5.86
C SER A 19 -0.10 1.78 7.18
N THR A 20 1.17 2.18 7.12
CA THR A 20 1.94 2.60 8.31
C THR A 20 1.43 3.93 8.87
N LEU A 21 1.16 4.92 8.01
CA LEU A 21 0.57 6.21 8.38
C LEU A 21 -0.79 6.03 9.07
N LYS A 22 -1.64 5.13 8.57
CA LYS A 22 -2.96 4.85 9.15
C LYS A 22 -2.89 4.13 10.51
N ALA A 23 -1.87 3.33 10.74
CA ALA A 23 -1.74 2.50 11.94
C ALA A 23 -0.89 3.13 13.05
N ASN A 24 -0.01 4.07 12.72
CA ASN A 24 0.94 4.66 13.67
C ASN A 24 1.10 6.17 13.49
N LEU A 25 0.61 6.94 14.46
CA LEU A 25 0.65 8.41 14.48
C LEU A 25 2.07 9.01 14.56
N SER A 26 3.10 8.21 14.88
CA SER A 26 4.49 8.68 14.87
C SER A 26 5.06 8.81 13.46
N VAL A 27 4.40 8.24 12.45
CA VAL A 27 4.77 8.32 11.04
C VAL A 27 3.90 9.38 10.39
N GLY A 28 4.50 10.22 9.55
CA GLY A 28 3.81 11.36 8.95
C GLY A 28 4.37 11.73 7.58
N LEU A 29 3.57 12.48 6.82
CA LEU A 29 3.98 13.14 5.59
C LEU A 29 4.71 14.45 5.91
N PRO A 30 5.59 14.93 5.02
CA PRO A 30 5.90 14.36 3.70
C PRO A 30 6.89 13.17 3.76
N LEU A 31 6.90 12.37 2.69
CA LEU A 31 7.88 11.28 2.48
C LEU A 31 8.86 11.68 1.37
N ASP A 32 10.15 11.38 1.54
CA ASP A 32 11.16 11.59 0.51
C ASP A 32 11.48 10.25 -0.18
N LEU A 33 11.31 10.20 -1.50
CA LEU A 33 11.59 9.04 -2.35
C LEU A 33 12.84 9.32 -3.19
N MET A 34 13.77 8.35 -3.18
CA MET A 34 14.92 8.33 -4.09
C MET A 34 15.07 6.94 -4.71
N VAL A 35 15.21 6.90 -6.02
CA VAL A 35 15.56 5.69 -6.77
C VAL A 35 17.02 5.81 -7.21
N VAL A 36 17.80 4.78 -6.94
CA VAL A 36 19.21 4.69 -7.35
C VAL A 36 19.39 3.43 -8.16
N GLU A 37 19.82 3.59 -9.40
CA GLU A 37 20.12 2.48 -10.28
C GLU A 37 21.42 1.78 -9.85
N ARG A 38 21.50 0.48 -10.15
CA ARG A 38 22.68 -0.32 -9.83
C ARG A 38 23.90 0.26 -10.55
N ASP A 39 24.99 0.43 -9.81
CA ASP A 39 26.31 0.87 -10.30
C ASP A 39 26.34 2.27 -10.94
N THR A 40 25.27 3.08 -10.84
CA THR A 40 25.28 4.46 -11.35
C THR A 40 25.77 5.47 -10.32
N PHE A 41 25.67 5.14 -9.02
CA PHE A 41 26.08 5.99 -7.89
C PHE A 41 25.50 7.41 -7.92
N GLN A 42 24.34 7.60 -8.55
CA GLN A 42 23.64 8.88 -8.67
C GLN A 42 22.13 8.65 -8.57
N PRO A 43 21.36 9.66 -8.10
CA PRO A 43 19.90 9.58 -8.10
C PRO A 43 19.37 9.45 -9.54
N ALA A 44 18.58 8.41 -9.79
CA ALA A 44 17.86 8.23 -11.05
C ALA A 44 16.48 8.92 -11.01
N HIS A 45 15.88 8.99 -9.82
CA HIS A 45 14.63 9.71 -9.59
C HIS A 45 14.58 10.19 -8.13
N GLU A 46 14.09 11.41 -7.94
CA GLU A 46 13.88 12.02 -6.62
C GLU A 46 12.51 12.67 -6.59
N GLN A 47 11.74 12.43 -5.54
CA GLN A 47 10.42 13.04 -5.36
C GLN A 47 10.12 13.20 -3.87
N ARG A 48 9.58 14.37 -3.51
CA ARG A 48 8.96 14.59 -2.21
C ARG A 48 7.44 14.40 -2.34
N ILE A 49 6.91 13.50 -1.55
CA ILE A 49 5.51 13.11 -1.55
C ILE A 49 4.83 13.90 -0.43
N GLU A 50 4.14 14.95 -0.85
CA GLU A 50 3.37 15.81 0.03
C GLU A 50 2.01 15.16 0.39
N ALA A 51 1.35 15.67 1.44
CA ALA A 51 0.01 15.23 1.79
C ALA A 51 -1.03 15.44 0.67
N SER A 52 -0.79 16.38 -0.22
CA SER A 52 -1.62 16.70 -1.39
C SER A 52 -1.19 15.98 -2.68
N ASP A 53 -0.21 15.06 -2.62
CA ASP A 53 0.25 14.34 -3.81
C ASP A 53 -0.88 13.48 -4.41
N SER A 54 -1.25 13.77 -5.65
CA SER A 54 -2.42 13.16 -6.30
C SER A 54 -2.20 11.69 -6.62
N TYR A 55 -0.97 11.26 -6.89
CA TYR A 55 -0.65 9.86 -7.14
C TYR A 55 -0.72 9.05 -5.85
N PHE A 56 -0.12 9.55 -4.77
CA PHE A 56 -0.18 8.90 -3.46
C PHE A 56 -1.63 8.77 -2.97
N GLN A 57 -2.43 9.83 -3.11
CA GLN A 57 -3.86 9.78 -2.80
C GLN A 57 -4.58 8.74 -3.66
N ALA A 58 -4.37 8.71 -4.98
CA ALA A 58 -5.01 7.73 -5.86
C ALA A 58 -4.69 6.28 -5.46
N VAL A 59 -3.43 5.99 -5.13
CA VAL A 59 -3.01 4.66 -4.63
C VAL A 59 -3.68 4.33 -3.30
N SER A 60 -3.69 5.26 -2.34
CA SER A 60 -4.31 5.04 -1.02
C SER A 60 -5.81 4.73 -1.12
N HIS A 61 -6.55 5.51 -1.92
CA HIS A 61 -8.00 5.30 -2.11
C HIS A 61 -8.26 3.98 -2.85
N GLY A 62 -7.60 3.76 -3.99
CA GLY A 62 -7.79 2.55 -4.79
C GLY A 62 -7.46 1.27 -4.02
N TRP A 63 -6.39 1.29 -3.22
CA TRP A 63 -6.02 0.16 -2.37
C TRP A 63 -7.02 -0.07 -1.24
N SER A 64 -7.50 1.00 -0.59
CA SER A 64 -8.50 0.91 0.48
C SER A 64 -9.81 0.31 -0.03
N ASP A 65 -10.27 0.72 -1.22
CA ASP A 65 -11.47 0.17 -1.84
C ASP A 65 -11.29 -1.29 -2.29
N ALA A 66 -10.13 -1.64 -2.84
CA ALA A 66 -9.80 -3.01 -3.19
C ALA A 66 -9.82 -3.94 -1.96
N LEU A 67 -9.24 -3.52 -0.84
CA LEU A 67 -9.27 -4.26 0.42
C LEU A 67 -10.70 -4.39 0.97
N ARG A 68 -11.50 -3.32 0.93
CA ARG A 68 -12.91 -3.37 1.36
C ARG A 68 -13.71 -4.37 0.52
N ASN A 69 -13.55 -4.32 -0.80
CA ASN A 69 -14.23 -5.23 -1.70
C ASN A 69 -13.79 -6.69 -1.49
N ALA A 70 -12.49 -6.93 -1.33
CA ALA A 70 -11.95 -8.25 -1.01
C ALA A 70 -12.45 -8.77 0.34
N PHE A 71 -12.62 -7.91 1.34
CA PHE A 71 -13.19 -8.29 2.63
C PHE A 71 -14.66 -8.70 2.50
N HIS A 72 -15.47 -7.94 1.76
CA HIS A 72 -16.89 -8.25 1.54
C HIS A 72 -17.13 -9.48 0.65
N SER A 73 -16.14 -9.92 -0.12
CA SER A 73 -16.24 -11.16 -0.90
C SER A 73 -15.90 -12.42 -0.11
N LEU A 74 -15.41 -12.29 1.13
CA LEU A 74 -15.17 -13.42 2.02
C LEU A 74 -16.52 -13.98 2.53
N PRO A 75 -16.60 -15.30 2.77
CA PRO A 75 -17.79 -15.89 3.35
C PRO A 75 -18.07 -15.32 4.75
N ASP A 76 -19.35 -15.15 5.07
CA ASP A 76 -19.77 -14.72 6.39
C ASP A 76 -19.41 -15.76 7.46
N TYR A 77 -18.94 -15.28 8.61
CA TYR A 77 -18.79 -16.11 9.79
C TYR A 77 -20.14 -16.24 10.50
N SER A 78 -20.64 -17.47 10.68
CA SER A 78 -21.84 -17.73 11.47
C SER A 78 -21.48 -18.08 12.92
N PHE A 79 -22.12 -17.42 13.88
CA PHE A 79 -22.08 -17.81 15.30
C PHE A 79 -22.92 -19.05 15.61
N TYR A 80 -23.80 -19.44 14.69
CA TYR A 80 -24.63 -20.62 14.80
C TYR A 80 -24.17 -21.59 13.71
N ARG A 81 -23.36 -22.58 14.10
CA ARG A 81 -23.17 -23.76 13.27
C ARG A 81 -24.46 -24.54 13.35
N ASP A 82 -25.07 -24.84 12.20
CA ASP A 82 -26.12 -25.84 12.13
C ASP A 82 -25.58 -27.09 12.83
N GLN A 83 -26.22 -27.47 13.95
CA GLN A 83 -26.06 -28.81 14.49
C GLN A 83 -26.59 -29.71 13.38
N GLU A 84 -25.69 -30.43 12.70
CA GLU A 84 -26.10 -31.59 11.91
C GLU A 84 -26.76 -32.55 12.92
N ASP A 85 -28.08 -32.53 12.96
CA ASP A 85 -28.91 -33.50 13.67
C ASP A 85 -28.62 -34.89 13.07
N ASP A 86 -28.14 -35.82 13.90
CA ASP A 86 -28.07 -37.28 13.63
C ASP A 86 -29.46 -37.86 13.25
#